data_AF-A0A848Z9N3-F1
#
_entry.id   AF-A0A848Z9N3-F1
#
_cell.length_a   1.000
_cell.length_b   1.000
_cell.length_c   1.000
_cell.angle_alpha   90.00
_cell.angle_beta   90.00
_cell.angle_gamma   90.00
#
_symmetry.space_group_name_H-M   'P 1'
#
loop_
_entity.id
_entity.type
_entity.pdbx_description
1 polymer ?
#
loop_
_entity_poly.entity_id
_entity_poly.type
_entity_poly.pdbx_seq_one_letter_code
_entity_poly.pdbx_strand_id
1 'polypeptide(L)'
;MGLGSIISAAGAVVGALSGLSAGNENARLAAYQAERERERTRVELERQRRFARQVAGTQQVQFAAAGVRGDSGSALDILADTAADAALDARLIEAGGSLREAAAMSEAKLQRSQGRSVFVGGLLSGAAEWLG
;
A
#
# COMPACT_ATOMS: atom_id res chain seq x y z
N MET A 1 -12.64 4.32 -51.65
CA MET A 1 -11.64 4.37 -50.55
C MET A 1 -11.47 5.81 -50.08
N GLY A 2 -12.53 6.41 -49.52
CA GLY A 2 -12.58 7.86 -49.28
C GLY A 2 -13.34 8.17 -48.00
N LEU A 3 -12.77 9.06 -47.20
CA LEU A 3 -13.32 9.71 -46.00
C LEU A 3 -13.66 8.83 -44.78
N GLY A 4 -14.06 7.56 -44.96
CA GLY A 4 -14.33 6.64 -43.86
C GLY A 4 -13.09 6.27 -43.03
N SER A 5 -11.93 6.08 -43.68
CA SER A 5 -10.66 5.67 -43.04
C SER A 5 -9.94 6.78 -42.28
N ILE A 6 -10.22 8.06 -42.61
CA ILE A 6 -9.59 9.21 -41.92
C ILE A 6 -10.34 9.50 -40.61
N ILE A 7 -11.67 9.34 -40.61
CA ILE A 7 -12.48 9.51 -39.40
C ILE A 7 -12.23 8.36 -38.40
N SER A 8 -12.03 7.12 -38.88
CA SER A 8 -11.70 5.97 -38.02
C SER A 8 -10.30 6.08 -37.42
N ALA A 9 -9.29 6.52 -38.19
CA ALA A 9 -7.93 6.75 -37.70
C ALA A 9 -7.86 7.86 -36.63
N ALA A 10 -8.62 8.94 -36.80
CA ALA A 10 -8.73 10.00 -35.79
C ALA A 10 -9.40 9.49 -34.49
N GLY A 11 -10.44 8.65 -34.62
CA GLY A 11 -11.09 7.97 -33.49
C GLY A 11 -10.15 7.03 -32.74
N ALA A 12 -9.30 6.27 -33.46
CA ALA A 12 -8.32 5.36 -32.89
C ALA A 12 -7.23 6.11 -32.08
N VAL A 13 -6.73 7.24 -32.59
CA VAL A 13 -5.72 8.07 -31.89
C VAL A 13 -6.33 8.75 -30.65
N VAL A 14 -7.55 9.27 -30.73
CA VAL A 14 -8.25 9.86 -29.58
C VAL A 14 -8.54 8.81 -28.50
N GLY A 15 -8.98 7.60 -28.90
CA GLY A 15 -9.17 6.46 -27.99
C GLY A 15 -7.85 5.95 -27.37
N ALA A 16 -6.75 6.02 -28.11
CA ALA A 16 -5.43 5.67 -27.59
C ALA A 16 -4.96 6.66 -26.51
N LEU A 17 -5.11 7.97 -26.75
CA LEU A 17 -4.72 9.01 -25.81
C LEU A 17 -5.56 8.98 -24.52
N SER A 18 -6.86 8.69 -24.65
CA SER A 18 -7.74 8.55 -23.48
C SER A 18 -7.34 7.35 -22.60
N GLY A 19 -6.93 6.23 -23.21
CA GLY A 19 -6.39 5.07 -22.48
C GLY A 19 -5.11 5.38 -21.69
N LEU A 20 -4.21 6.21 -22.25
CA LEU A 20 -3.01 6.69 -21.56
C LEU A 20 -3.35 7.60 -20.37
N SER A 21 -4.29 8.54 -20.55
CA SER A 21 -4.72 9.45 -19.48
C SER A 21 -5.38 8.68 -18.34
N ALA A 22 -6.34 7.80 -18.68
CA ALA A 22 -7.03 6.97 -17.70
C ALA A 22 -6.08 6.06 -16.92
N GLY A 23 -5.14 5.40 -17.59
CA GLY A 23 -4.13 4.56 -16.93
C GLY A 23 -3.22 5.36 -15.98
N ASN A 24 -2.86 6.60 -16.35
CA ASN A 24 -2.07 7.48 -15.50
C ASN A 24 -2.85 8.00 -14.28
N GLU A 25 -4.13 8.34 -14.45
CA GLU A 25 -5.00 8.75 -13.35
C GLU A 25 -5.22 7.60 -12.36
N ASN A 26 -5.54 6.41 -12.85
CA ASN A 26 -5.68 5.22 -12.01
C ASN A 26 -4.38 4.91 -11.26
N ALA A 27 -3.24 5.07 -11.93
CA ALA A 27 -1.94 4.89 -11.28
C ALA A 27 -1.65 5.94 -10.19
N ARG A 28 -2.10 7.19 -10.37
CA ARG A 28 -1.99 8.23 -9.34
C ARG A 28 -2.86 7.90 -8.13
N LEU A 29 -4.08 7.43 -8.36
CA LEU A 29 -4.98 6.99 -7.28
C LEU A 29 -4.37 5.83 -6.48
N ALA A 30 -3.82 4.83 -7.16
CA ALA A 30 -3.15 3.71 -6.50
C ALA A 30 -1.89 4.15 -5.73
N ALA A 31 -1.10 5.07 -6.27
CA ALA A 31 0.05 5.64 -5.55
C ALA A 31 -0.39 6.44 -4.30
N TYR A 32 -1.49 7.18 -4.39
CA TYR A 32 -2.07 7.88 -3.26
C TYR A 32 -2.58 6.92 -2.18
N GLN A 33 -3.16 5.77 -2.57
CA GLN A 33 -3.53 4.72 -1.63
C GLN A 33 -2.30 4.14 -0.92
N ALA A 34 -1.19 3.93 -1.62
CA ALA A 34 0.06 3.48 -1.00
C ALA A 34 0.56 4.45 0.07
N GLU A 35 0.50 5.75 -0.21
CA GLU A 35 0.88 6.79 0.76
C GLU A 35 -0.05 6.80 1.99
N ARG A 36 -1.36 6.65 1.77
CA ARG A 36 -2.31 6.50 2.88
C ARG A 36 -2.06 5.24 3.71
N GLU A 37 -1.68 4.12 3.09
CA GLU A 37 -1.36 2.91 3.85
C GLU A 37 -0.07 3.04 4.66
N ARG A 38 0.92 3.76 4.14
CA ARG A 38 2.10 4.15 4.94
C ARG A 38 1.71 4.97 6.16
N GLU A 39 0.86 5.99 5.99
CA GLU A 39 0.39 6.83 7.10
C GLU A 39 -0.42 6.03 8.12
N ARG A 40 -1.34 5.17 7.67
CA ARG A 40 -2.12 4.27 8.52
C ARG A 40 -1.22 3.37 9.35
N THR A 41 -0.24 2.73 8.71
CA THR A 41 0.75 1.87 9.37
C THR A 41 1.52 2.64 10.45
N ARG A 42 1.96 3.87 10.17
CA ARG A 42 2.64 4.73 11.16
C ARG A 42 1.76 5.03 12.36
N VAL A 43 0.50 5.39 12.14
CA VAL A 43 -0.46 5.67 13.22
C VAL A 43 -0.73 4.40 14.05
N GLU A 44 -0.85 3.25 13.39
CA GLU A 44 -1.08 1.96 14.05
C GLU A 44 0.12 1.55 14.93
N LEU A 45 1.35 1.76 14.45
CA LEU A 45 2.57 1.58 15.24
C LEU A 45 2.62 2.51 16.45
N GLU A 46 2.27 3.78 16.29
CA GLU A 46 2.25 4.72 17.42
C GLU A 46 1.22 4.31 18.47
N ARG A 47 0.04 3.86 18.05
CA ARG A 47 -1.01 3.35 18.94
C ARG A 47 -0.53 2.11 19.68
N GLN A 48 0.07 1.16 18.96
CA GLN A 48 0.58 -0.08 19.54
C GLN A 48 1.71 0.19 20.55
N ARG A 49 2.64 1.10 20.25
CA ARG A 49 3.68 1.55 21.20
C ARG A 49 3.12 2.26 22.43
N ARG A 50 2.01 3.00 22.31
CA ARG A 50 1.34 3.61 23.47
C ARG A 50 0.66 2.53 24.32
N PHE A 51 -0.02 1.59 23.68
CA PHE A 51 -0.66 0.47 24.36
C PHE A 51 0.35 -0.40 25.12
N ALA A 52 1.45 -0.80 24.47
CA ALA A 52 2.51 -1.58 25.12
C ALA A 52 3.09 -0.88 26.36
N ARG A 53 3.29 0.44 26.29
CA ARG A 53 3.73 1.24 27.46
C ARG A 53 2.72 1.27 28.58
N GLN A 54 1.42 1.35 28.26
CA GLN A 54 0.36 1.29 29.27
C GLN A 54 0.32 -0.08 29.94
N VAL A 55 0.37 -1.16 29.16
CA VAL A 55 0.40 -2.54 29.68
C VAL A 55 1.59 -2.74 30.61
N ALA A 56 2.79 -2.36 30.18
CA ALA A 56 3.99 -2.46 31.01
C ALA A 56 3.86 -1.65 32.31
N GLY A 57 3.33 -0.43 32.25
CA GLY A 57 3.07 0.38 33.44
C GLY A 57 2.04 -0.24 34.39
N THR A 58 0.97 -0.82 33.85
CA THR A 58 -0.04 -1.53 34.65
C THR A 58 0.55 -2.78 35.31
N GLN A 59 1.36 -3.56 34.59
CA GLN A 59 2.04 -4.73 35.15
C GLN A 59 2.99 -4.33 36.29
N GLN A 60 3.78 -3.26 36.12
CA GLN A 60 4.65 -2.74 37.18
C GLN A 60 3.86 -2.34 38.44
N VAL A 61 2.73 -1.65 38.29
CA VAL A 61 1.87 -1.26 39.41
C VAL A 61 1.25 -2.50 40.08
N GLN A 62 0.82 -3.49 39.31
CA GLN A 62 0.26 -4.73 39.85
C GLN A 62 1.30 -5.52 40.66
N PHE A 63 2.53 -5.65 40.15
CA PHE A 63 3.61 -6.30 40.90
C PHE A 63 3.95 -5.53 42.19
N ALA A 64 4.02 -4.20 42.11
CA ALA A 64 4.23 -3.36 43.29
C ALA A 64 3.11 -3.50 44.33
N ALA A 65 1.84 -3.53 43.89
CA ALA A 65 0.67 -3.70 44.77
C ALA A 65 0.59 -5.11 45.38
N ALA A 66 1.04 -6.14 44.66
CA ALA A 66 1.09 -7.52 45.15
C ALA A 66 2.23 -7.76 46.15
N GLY A 67 3.05 -6.76 46.46
CA GLY A 67 4.22 -6.91 47.33
C GLY A 67 5.30 -7.83 46.74
N VAL A 68 5.19 -8.15 45.45
CA VAL A 68 6.19 -8.90 44.72
C VAL A 68 7.34 -7.95 44.47
N ARG A 69 8.48 -8.27 45.09
CA ARG A 69 9.76 -7.62 44.82
C ARG A 69 9.99 -7.65 43.30
N GLY A 70 10.12 -6.49 42.65
CA GLY A 70 10.32 -6.36 41.20
C GLY A 70 11.59 -7.05 40.68
N ASP A 71 12.39 -7.57 41.60
CA ASP A 71 13.59 -8.38 41.50
C ASP A 71 13.34 -9.90 41.61
N SER A 72 12.10 -10.36 41.75
CA SER A 72 11.78 -11.79 41.61
C SER A 72 11.90 -12.19 40.13
N GLY A 73 12.65 -13.26 39.83
CA GLY A 73 12.95 -13.69 38.45
C GLY A 73 11.69 -13.82 37.58
N SER A 74 10.60 -14.35 38.14
CA SER A 74 9.32 -14.50 37.43
C SER A 74 8.66 -13.18 37.02
N ALA A 75 8.84 -12.09 37.78
CA ALA A 75 8.27 -10.79 37.42
C ALA A 75 9.06 -10.10 36.29
N LEU A 76 10.39 -10.28 36.29
CA LEU A 76 11.25 -9.78 35.22
C LEU A 76 11.04 -10.57 33.91
N ASP A 77 10.85 -11.88 33.99
CA ASP A 77 10.56 -12.72 32.82
C ASP A 77 9.24 -12.29 32.15
N ILE A 78 8.17 -12.04 32.93
CA ILE A 78 6.89 -11.57 32.39
C ILE A 78 7.01 -10.21 31.70
N LEU A 79 7.79 -9.28 32.27
CA LEU A 79 8.04 -7.98 31.65
C LEU A 79 8.87 -8.11 30.36
N ALA A 80 9.85 -9.02 30.34
CA ALA A 80 10.66 -9.31 29.16
C ALA A 80 9.83 -9.93 28.04
N ASP A 81 8.98 -10.91 28.35
CA ASP A 81 8.05 -11.52 27.39
C ASP A 81 7.07 -10.49 26.84
N THR A 82 6.50 -9.64 27.70
CA THR A 82 5.60 -8.55 27.28
C THR A 82 6.30 -7.58 26.31
N ALA A 83 7.58 -7.26 26.56
CA ALA A 83 8.37 -6.41 25.67
C ALA A 83 8.70 -7.11 24.34
N ALA A 84 8.97 -8.42 24.37
CA ALA A 84 9.22 -9.22 23.17
C ALA A 84 7.96 -9.32 22.30
N ASP A 85 6.80 -9.56 22.91
CA ASP A 85 5.51 -9.60 22.23
C ASP A 85 5.18 -8.25 21.60
N ALA A 86 5.38 -7.15 22.34
CA ALA A 86 5.21 -5.81 21.80
C ALA A 86 6.17 -5.52 20.63
N ALA A 87 7.41 -6.02 20.66
CA ALA A 87 8.33 -5.86 19.54
C ALA A 87 7.90 -6.70 18.32
N LEU A 88 7.38 -7.90 18.55
CA LEU A 88 6.85 -8.77 17.50
C LEU A 88 5.64 -8.15 16.82
N ASP A 89 4.67 -7.66 17.60
CA ASP A 89 3.47 -6.99 17.11
C ASP A 89 3.82 -5.77 16.24
N ALA A 90 4.78 -4.96 16.68
CA ALA A 90 5.25 -3.81 15.90
C ALA A 90 5.80 -4.25 14.54
N ARG A 91 6.61 -5.32 14.51
CA ARG A 91 7.14 -5.87 13.24
C ARG A 91 6.04 -6.44 12.35
N LEU A 92 5.03 -7.07 12.91
CA LEU A 92 3.89 -7.59 12.16
C LEU A 92 3.08 -6.45 11.53
N ILE A 93 2.85 -5.36 12.25
CA ILE A 93 2.20 -4.15 11.72
C ILE A 93 3.03 -3.55 10.58
N GLU A 94 4.34 -3.37 10.78
CA GLU A 94 5.25 -2.87 9.74
C GLU A 94 5.25 -3.76 8.49
N ALA A 95 5.35 -5.08 8.67
CA ALA A 95 5.32 -6.04 7.58
C ALA A 95 4.00 -5.98 6.82
N GLY A 96 2.87 -6.02 7.52
CA GLY A 96 1.54 -5.92 6.91
C GLY A 96 1.30 -4.59 6.20
N GLY A 97 1.81 -3.49 6.75
CA GLY A 97 1.82 -2.17 6.12
C GLY A 97 2.62 -2.14 4.81
N SER A 98 3.85 -2.67 4.86
CA SER A 98 4.75 -2.72 3.70
C SER A 98 4.18 -3.57 2.55
N LEU A 99 3.49 -4.67 2.87
CA LEU A 99 2.82 -5.51 1.88
C LEU A 99 1.65 -4.79 1.22
N ARG A 100 0.82 -4.08 2.00
CA ARG A 100 -0.30 -3.28 1.46
C ARG A 100 0.20 -2.15 0.56
N GLU A 101 1.25 -1.46 0.98
CA GLU A 101 1.90 -0.43 0.17
C GLU A 101 2.46 -1.00 -1.13
N ALA A 102 3.19 -2.12 -1.06
CA ALA A 102 3.77 -2.78 -2.23
C ALA A 102 2.68 -3.24 -3.21
N ALA A 103 1.55 -3.75 -2.71
CA ALA A 103 0.40 -4.12 -3.53
C ALA A 103 -0.16 -2.92 -4.28
N ALA A 104 -0.41 -1.79 -3.60
CA ALA A 104 -0.91 -0.57 -4.22
C ALA A 104 0.08 0.01 -5.24
N MET A 105 1.39 -0.04 -4.95
CA MET A 105 2.43 0.37 -5.90
C MET A 105 2.53 -0.55 -7.12
N SER A 106 2.30 -1.86 -6.94
CA SER A 106 2.23 -2.83 -8.05
C SER A 106 1.03 -2.53 -8.94
N GLU A 107 -0.15 -2.26 -8.33
CA GLU A 107 -1.35 -1.87 -9.06
C GLU A 107 -1.14 -0.57 -9.84
N ALA A 108 -0.48 0.43 -9.25
CA ALA A 108 -0.12 1.66 -9.96
C ALA A 108 0.72 1.39 -11.22
N LYS A 109 1.70 0.47 -11.13
CA LYS A 109 2.53 0.08 -12.28
C LYS A 109 1.70 -0.67 -13.33
N LEU A 110 0.82 -1.57 -12.91
CA LEU A 110 -0.08 -2.29 -13.81
C LEU A 110 -1.02 -1.35 -14.55
N GLN A 111 -1.61 -0.36 -13.88
CA GLN A 111 -2.49 0.64 -14.49
C GLN A 111 -1.76 1.49 -15.54
N ARG A 112 -0.51 1.92 -15.27
CA ARG A 112 0.33 2.60 -16.27
C ARG A 112 0.65 1.70 -17.47
N SER A 113 0.94 0.43 -17.21
CA SER A 113 1.24 -0.53 -18.26
C SER A 113 0.01 -0.78 -19.15
N GLN A 114 -1.18 -0.94 -18.56
CA GLN A 114 -2.43 -1.10 -19.28
C GLN A 114 -2.72 0.12 -20.16
N GLY A 115 -2.61 1.34 -19.62
CA GLY A 115 -2.80 2.56 -20.40
C GLY A 115 -1.83 2.67 -21.58
N ARG A 116 -0.56 2.27 -21.39
CA ARG A 116 0.43 2.20 -22.48
C ARG A 116 0.07 1.15 -23.52
N SER A 117 -0.35 -0.05 -23.11
CA SER A 117 -0.74 -1.12 -24.04
C SER A 117 -1.97 -0.74 -24.86
N VAL A 118 -2.96 -0.08 -24.25
CA VAL A 118 -4.14 0.45 -24.96
C VAL A 118 -3.73 1.51 -25.97
N PHE A 119 -2.81 2.41 -25.60
CA PHE A 119 -2.30 3.42 -26.52
C PHE A 119 -1.57 2.81 -27.71
N VAL A 120 -0.62 1.90 -27.45
CA VAL A 120 0.15 1.22 -28.51
C VAL A 120 -0.78 0.38 -29.40
N GLY A 121 -1.73 -0.34 -28.81
CA GLY A 121 -2.73 -1.11 -29.53
C GLY A 121 -3.60 -0.25 -30.44
N GLY A 122 -4.10 0.89 -29.93
CA GLY A 122 -4.88 1.85 -30.72
C GLY A 122 -4.08 2.48 -31.88
N LEU A 123 -2.78 2.71 -31.67
CA LEU A 123 -1.88 3.24 -32.69
C LEU A 123 -1.58 2.19 -33.78
N LEU A 124 -1.35 0.93 -33.38
CA LEU A 124 -1.14 -0.19 -34.31
C LEU A 124 -2.40 -0.54 -35.11
N SER A 125 -3.59 -0.53 -34.49
CA SER A 125 -4.85 -0.77 -35.19
C SER A 125 -5.16 0.36 -36.19
N GLY A 126 -4.90 1.61 -35.80
CA GLY A 126 -5.04 2.75 -36.71
C GLY A 126 -4.06 2.70 -37.89
N ALA A 127 -2.83 2.22 -37.68
CA ALA A 127 -1.87 2.01 -38.75
C ALA A 127 -2.25 0.84 -39.68
N ALA A 128 -2.80 -0.24 -39.14
CA ALA A 128 -3.28 -1.38 -39.92
C ALA A 128 -4.50 -1.01 -40.80
N GLU A 129 -5.41 -0.16 -40.31
CA GLU A 129 -6.51 0.40 -41.12
C GLU A 129 -6.03 1.34 -42.23
N TRP A 130 -4.84 1.93 -42.11
CA TRP A 130 -4.31 2.87 -43.11
C TRP A 130 -3.50 2.18 -44.21
N LEU A 131 -3.00 0.96 -43.96
CA LEU A 131 -2.16 0.17 -44.88
C LEU A 131 -2.93 -0.92 -45.65
N GLY A 132 -4.19 -1.19 -45.31
CA GLY A 132 -5.09 -2.11 -46.02
C GLY A 132 -6.15 -1.38 -46.84
#